data_AF-A0A2S1T353-F1
#
_entry.id   AF-A0A2S1T353-F1
#
_cell.length_a   1.000
_cell.length_b   1.000
_cell.length_c   1.000
_cell.angle_alpha   90.00
_cell.angle_beta   90.00
_cell.angle_gamma   90.00
#
_symmetry.space_group_name_H-M   'P 1'
#
loop_
_entity.id
_entity.type
_entity.pdbx_description
1 polymer ?
#
loop_
_entity_poly.entity_id
_entity_poly.type
_entity_poly.pdbx_seq_one_letter_code
_entity_poly.pdbx_strand_id
1 'polypeptide(L)'
;MDPARHPFELGADAAEELASAVASLLPHADAAREDRLRSLAPVTEFLAGRYGRWACGWNWSVGEGDVDGGVVEVWCCSSDSVTTPEATAPLVVDSLLEWRGWLEDLAERFADLSPPRSTPAPSADHWYWERACTRLVTTVADRTQAESGWYGHCEQVLRWFLACNGIDEGQAQDIVRNAVGGRFGSWIAPDVPVVDAVSSRFAGGVGGIE
;
A
#
# COMPACT_ATOMS: atom_id res chain seq x y z
N MET A 1 7.28 7.84 1.20
CA MET A 1 6.65 7.34 -0.03
C MET A 1 5.60 8.36 -0.43
N ASP A 2 6.03 9.49 -0.99
CA ASP A 2 5.13 10.59 -1.33
C ASP A 2 5.09 10.70 -2.86
N PRO A 3 4.05 10.18 -3.54
CA PRO A 3 3.95 10.26 -5.00
C PRO A 3 3.92 11.71 -5.49
N ALA A 4 3.46 12.67 -4.67
CA ALA A 4 3.44 14.08 -5.04
C ALA A 4 4.85 14.70 -5.15
N ARG A 5 5.88 14.06 -4.59
CA ARG A 5 7.29 14.44 -4.76
C ARG A 5 7.94 13.81 -6.00
N HIS A 6 7.22 12.97 -6.73
CA HIS A 6 7.66 12.28 -7.93
C HIS A 6 6.65 12.52 -9.06
N PRO A 7 6.72 13.67 -9.76
CA PRO A 7 5.77 13.98 -10.83
C PRO A 7 5.76 12.87 -11.87
N PHE A 8 4.57 12.30 -12.08
CA PHE A 8 4.30 11.25 -13.04
C PHE A 8 3.07 11.70 -13.83
N GLU A 9 3.23 11.99 -15.10
CA GLU A 9 2.09 12.10 -16.02
C GLU A 9 2.36 11.08 -17.12
N LEU A 10 1.52 10.04 -17.16
CA LEU A 10 1.59 9.00 -18.18
C LEU A 10 0.42 9.23 -19.13
N GLY A 11 0.65 10.07 -20.14
CA GLY A 11 -0.26 10.15 -21.28
C GLY A 11 -0.28 8.82 -22.06
N ALA A 12 -1.22 8.67 -22.98
CA ALA A 12 -1.38 7.44 -23.77
C ALA A 12 -0.06 7.03 -24.47
N ASP A 13 0.62 7.96 -25.13
CA ASP A 13 1.89 7.70 -25.80
C ASP A 13 2.98 7.23 -24.82
N ALA A 14 3.04 7.84 -23.62
CA ALA A 14 3.99 7.44 -22.58
C ALA A 14 3.66 6.07 -21.98
N ALA A 15 2.38 5.67 -21.97
CA ALA A 15 1.94 4.35 -21.54
C ALA A 15 2.35 3.27 -22.55
N GLU A 16 2.21 3.55 -23.85
CA GLU A 16 2.66 2.65 -24.92
C GLU A 16 4.19 2.48 -24.90
N GLU A 17 4.94 3.57 -24.74
CA GLU A 17 6.40 3.52 -24.59
C GLU A 17 6.81 2.72 -23.35
N LEU A 18 6.12 2.92 -22.23
CA LEU A 18 6.38 2.18 -21.00
C LEU A 18 6.10 0.69 -21.18
N ALA A 19 4.96 0.33 -21.79
CA ALA A 19 4.60 -1.05 -22.08
C ALA A 19 5.65 -1.72 -22.99
N SER A 20 6.12 -1.03 -24.03
CA SER A 20 7.17 -1.53 -24.90
C SER A 20 8.48 -1.80 -24.15
N ALA A 21 8.89 -0.88 -23.25
CA ALA A 21 10.07 -1.08 -22.42
C ALA A 21 9.90 -2.26 -21.45
N VAL A 22 8.76 -2.35 -20.77
CA VAL A 22 8.43 -3.44 -19.85
C VAL A 22 8.38 -4.79 -20.57
N ALA A 23 7.86 -4.86 -21.80
CA ALA A 23 7.76 -6.09 -22.57
C ALA A 23 9.11 -6.80 -22.73
N SER A 24 10.20 -6.04 -22.87
CA SER A 24 11.57 -6.59 -22.97
C SER A 24 12.13 -7.16 -21.66
N LEU A 25 11.51 -6.84 -20.52
CA LEU A 25 11.95 -7.22 -19.18
C LEU A 25 11.09 -8.33 -18.57
N LEU A 26 10.00 -8.70 -19.22
CA LEU A 26 9.07 -9.68 -18.71
C LEU A 26 9.68 -11.10 -18.79
N PRO A 27 9.49 -11.91 -17.73
CA PRO A 27 9.90 -13.30 -17.76
C PRO A 27 9.02 -14.11 -18.73
N HIS A 28 9.53 -15.26 -19.18
CA HIS A 28 8.69 -16.27 -19.79
C HIS A 28 7.69 -16.82 -18.76
N ALA A 29 6.50 -17.24 -19.22
CA ALA A 29 5.44 -17.75 -18.35
C ALA A 29 5.89 -18.92 -17.45
N ASP A 30 6.76 -19.80 -17.94
CA ASP A 30 7.30 -20.90 -17.13
C ASP A 30 8.18 -20.40 -15.97
N ALA A 31 9.05 -19.41 -16.24
CA ALA A 31 9.87 -18.79 -15.19
C ALA A 31 9.02 -18.02 -14.17
N ALA A 32 7.93 -17.38 -14.62
CA ALA A 32 6.99 -16.68 -13.75
C ALA A 32 6.24 -17.63 -12.80
N ARG A 33 6.03 -18.89 -13.19
CA ARG A 33 5.43 -19.93 -12.35
C ARG A 33 6.39 -20.52 -11.33
N GLU A 34 7.66 -20.68 -11.70
CA GLU A 34 8.69 -21.31 -10.87
C GLU A 34 9.17 -20.39 -9.73
N ASP A 35 9.38 -19.10 -10.00
CA ASP A 35 9.87 -18.13 -9.00
C ASP A 35 9.09 -16.82 -9.09
N ARG A 36 7.89 -16.82 -8.47
CA ARG A 36 6.88 -15.76 -8.63
C ARG A 36 7.44 -14.36 -8.38
N LEU A 37 8.07 -14.17 -7.22
CA LEU A 37 8.60 -12.87 -6.80
C LEU A 37 9.89 -12.47 -7.55
N ARG A 38 10.86 -13.38 -7.74
CA ARG A 38 12.13 -12.99 -8.36
C ARG A 38 12.02 -12.80 -9.86
N SER A 39 11.11 -13.50 -10.53
CA SER A 39 10.93 -13.38 -11.98
C SER A 39 10.53 -11.96 -12.42
N LEU A 40 9.87 -11.19 -11.53
CA LEU A 40 9.43 -9.82 -11.78
C LEU A 40 10.39 -8.75 -11.22
N ALA A 41 11.52 -9.15 -10.62
CA ALA A 41 12.50 -8.20 -10.10
C ALA A 41 13.03 -7.23 -11.17
N PRO A 42 13.34 -7.64 -12.42
CA PRO A 42 13.79 -6.71 -13.45
C PRO A 42 12.77 -5.62 -13.78
N VAL A 43 11.48 -5.97 -13.83
CA VAL A 43 10.39 -5.01 -14.05
C VAL A 43 10.32 -4.03 -12.87
N THR A 44 10.35 -4.56 -11.64
CA THR A 44 10.29 -3.74 -10.43
C THR A 44 11.47 -2.77 -10.32
N GLU A 45 12.69 -3.23 -10.61
CA GLU A 45 13.90 -2.41 -10.62
C GLU A 45 13.82 -1.32 -11.69
N PHE A 46 13.34 -1.65 -12.89
CA PHE A 46 13.15 -0.68 -13.96
C PHE A 46 12.14 0.41 -13.58
N LEU A 47 10.97 0.01 -13.06
CA LEU A 47 9.93 0.95 -12.64
C LEU A 47 10.41 1.83 -11.47
N ALA A 48 11.07 1.24 -10.47
CA ALA A 48 11.62 1.97 -9.33
C ALA A 48 12.76 2.90 -9.73
N GLY A 49 13.59 2.50 -10.70
CA GLY A 49 14.66 3.32 -11.25
C GLY A 49 14.12 4.51 -12.05
N ARG A 50 13.02 4.32 -12.78
CA ARG A 50 12.41 5.37 -13.62
C ARG A 50 11.53 6.34 -12.82
N TYR A 51 10.74 5.83 -11.89
CA TYR A 51 9.69 6.60 -11.21
C TYR A 51 9.94 6.81 -9.72
N GLY A 52 10.90 6.11 -9.14
CA GLY A 52 11.23 6.14 -7.73
C GLY A 52 10.64 4.96 -6.95
N ARG A 53 11.05 4.83 -5.68
CA ARG A 53 10.71 3.69 -4.82
C ARG A 53 9.21 3.47 -4.60
N TRP A 54 8.37 4.47 -4.83
CA TRP A 54 6.93 4.30 -4.72
C TRP A 54 6.42 3.23 -5.68
N ALA A 55 7.06 3.04 -6.85
CA ALA A 55 6.62 2.08 -7.86
C ALA A 55 6.77 0.61 -7.43
N CYS A 56 7.48 0.30 -6.34
CA CYS A 56 7.71 -1.09 -5.91
C CYS A 56 6.43 -1.85 -5.52
N GLY A 57 5.31 -1.18 -5.26
CA GLY A 57 4.03 -1.82 -4.91
C GLY A 57 3.15 -2.17 -6.11
N TRP A 58 3.63 -1.99 -7.34
CA TRP A 58 2.82 -2.13 -8.56
C TRP A 58 2.14 -3.50 -8.71
N ASN A 59 2.71 -4.58 -8.18
CA ASN A 59 2.15 -5.93 -8.25
C ASN A 59 1.59 -6.42 -6.90
N TRP A 60 1.36 -5.52 -5.95
CA TRP A 60 0.78 -5.90 -4.65
C TRP A 60 -0.73 -6.10 -4.81
N SER A 61 -1.07 -7.29 -5.29
CA SER A 61 -2.42 -7.71 -5.65
C SER A 61 -3.33 -7.95 -4.46
N VAL A 62 -4.63 -7.81 -4.67
CA VAL A 62 -5.66 -8.27 -3.72
C VAL A 62 -5.56 -9.80 -3.54
N GLY A 63 -5.75 -10.27 -2.29
CA GLY A 63 -5.72 -11.70 -1.96
C GLY A 63 -4.35 -12.36 -2.12
N GLU A 64 -4.34 -13.68 -2.30
CA GLU A 64 -3.16 -14.57 -2.27
C GLU A 64 -2.24 -14.46 -3.50
N GLY A 65 -2.03 -13.26 -4.03
CA GLY A 65 -1.10 -13.04 -5.12
C GLY A 65 0.36 -12.98 -4.68
N ASP A 66 1.21 -12.29 -5.44
CA ASP A 66 2.67 -12.39 -5.26
C ASP A 66 3.16 -11.90 -3.89
N VAL A 67 2.53 -10.84 -3.36
CA VAL A 67 2.91 -10.17 -2.10
C VAL A 67 1.84 -10.33 -1.00
N ASP A 68 0.69 -10.94 -1.33
CA ASP A 68 -0.50 -11.18 -0.49
C ASP A 68 -1.15 -9.91 0.13
N GLY A 69 -2.47 -9.77 0.03
CA GLY A 69 -3.23 -8.75 0.77
C GLY A 69 -3.03 -7.29 0.36
N GLY A 70 -2.69 -7.07 -0.90
CA GLY A 70 -2.54 -5.74 -1.49
C GLY A 70 -3.85 -5.16 -2.01
N VAL A 71 -3.72 -4.16 -2.88
CA VAL A 71 -4.82 -3.30 -3.36
C VAL A 71 -4.93 -3.25 -4.87
N VAL A 72 -4.01 -3.87 -5.58
CA VAL A 72 -4.00 -3.89 -7.05
C VAL A 72 -4.94 -5.00 -7.51
N GLU A 73 -6.00 -4.65 -8.22
CA GLU A 73 -6.99 -5.61 -8.73
C GLU A 73 -6.63 -6.13 -10.13
N VAL A 74 -5.96 -5.30 -10.94
CA VAL A 74 -5.60 -5.67 -12.32
C VAL A 74 -4.56 -6.80 -12.37
N TRP A 75 -3.70 -6.87 -11.35
CA TRP A 75 -2.71 -7.93 -11.19
C TRP A 75 -3.24 -9.01 -10.23
N CYS A 76 -3.14 -10.28 -10.60
CA CYS A 76 -3.47 -11.40 -9.73
C CYS A 76 -2.20 -11.99 -9.12
N CYS A 77 -1.39 -12.65 -9.95
CA CYS A 77 -0.09 -13.20 -9.56
C CYS A 77 0.74 -13.48 -10.80
N SER A 78 2.04 -13.64 -10.64
CA SER A 78 2.94 -13.90 -11.76
C SER A 78 2.55 -15.14 -12.59
N SER A 79 2.00 -16.19 -11.96
CA SER A 79 1.65 -17.44 -12.65
C SER A 79 0.45 -17.34 -13.58
N ASP A 80 -0.47 -16.41 -13.29
CA ASP A 80 -1.73 -16.25 -14.03
C ASP A 80 -1.74 -14.98 -14.89
N SER A 81 -1.03 -13.93 -14.46
CA SER A 81 -0.94 -12.66 -15.19
C SER A 81 0.16 -12.64 -16.24
N VAL A 82 1.25 -13.41 -16.08
CA VAL A 82 2.32 -13.48 -17.10
C VAL A 82 1.98 -14.52 -18.16
N THR A 83 1.70 -14.03 -19.37
CA THR A 83 1.40 -14.87 -20.54
C THR A 83 2.36 -14.57 -21.68
N THR A 84 2.01 -13.65 -22.59
CA THR A 84 2.92 -13.09 -23.60
C THR A 84 3.32 -11.67 -23.21
N PRO A 85 4.48 -11.17 -23.68
CA PRO A 85 4.89 -9.80 -23.40
C PRO A 85 3.84 -8.76 -23.82
N GLU A 86 3.20 -8.95 -24.97
CA GLU A 86 2.20 -8.03 -25.54
C GLU A 86 0.92 -7.97 -24.70
N ALA A 87 0.51 -9.09 -24.10
CA ALA A 87 -0.65 -9.14 -23.22
C ALA A 87 -0.32 -8.69 -21.80
N THR A 88 0.90 -8.97 -21.33
CA THR A 88 1.30 -8.75 -19.93
C THR A 88 1.78 -7.32 -19.69
N ALA A 89 2.50 -6.71 -20.64
CA ALA A 89 3.06 -5.38 -20.44
C ALA A 89 2.00 -4.29 -20.20
N PRO A 90 0.85 -4.26 -20.91
CA PRO A 90 -0.25 -3.35 -20.59
C PRO A 90 -0.77 -3.56 -19.15
N LEU A 91 -0.89 -4.81 -18.68
CA LEU A 91 -1.32 -5.10 -17.31
C LEU A 91 -0.37 -4.52 -16.26
N VAL A 92 0.95 -4.57 -16.50
CA VAL A 92 1.93 -3.94 -15.60
C VAL A 92 1.73 -2.43 -15.54
N VAL A 93 1.47 -1.78 -16.67
CA VAL A 93 1.22 -0.33 -16.72
C VAL A 93 -0.07 0.02 -15.97
N ASP A 94 -1.16 -0.71 -16.22
CA ASP A 94 -2.43 -0.51 -15.54
C ASP A 94 -2.29 -0.72 -14.02
N SER A 95 -1.56 -1.76 -13.61
CA SER A 95 -1.29 -2.07 -12.20
C SER A 95 -0.46 -0.97 -11.51
N LEU A 96 0.52 -0.40 -12.20
CA LEU A 96 1.30 0.73 -11.71
C LEU A 96 0.43 2.00 -11.54
N LEU A 97 -0.47 2.25 -12.49
CA LEU A 97 -1.41 3.38 -12.42
C LEU A 97 -2.41 3.21 -11.28
N GLU A 98 -2.94 2.00 -11.10
CA GLU A 98 -3.84 1.66 -9.99
C GLU A 98 -3.15 1.85 -8.64
N TRP A 99 -1.93 1.33 -8.48
CA TRP A 99 -1.13 1.50 -7.28
C TRP A 99 -0.84 2.98 -6.99
N ARG A 100 -0.52 3.77 -8.03
CA ARG A 100 -0.35 5.22 -7.88
C ARG A 100 -1.62 5.90 -7.38
N GLY A 101 -2.75 5.62 -8.01
CA GLY A 101 -4.04 6.22 -7.62
C GLY A 101 -4.38 5.93 -6.16
N TRP A 102 -4.07 4.72 -5.69
CA TRP A 102 -4.19 4.38 -4.28
C TRP A 102 -3.28 5.23 -3.37
N LEU A 103 -2.00 5.42 -3.74
CA LEU A 103 -1.09 6.25 -2.95
C LEU A 103 -1.50 7.74 -2.92
N GLU A 104 -2.09 8.23 -4.01
CA GLU A 104 -2.60 9.61 -4.10
C GLU A 104 -3.85 9.80 -3.22
N ASP A 105 -4.83 8.88 -3.28
CA ASP A 105 -5.99 8.88 -2.38
C ASP A 105 -5.57 8.79 -0.90
N LEU A 106 -4.57 7.97 -0.58
CA LEU A 106 -4.00 7.93 0.78
C LEU A 106 -3.37 9.26 1.19
N ALA A 107 -2.63 9.93 0.30
CA ALA A 107 -2.00 11.21 0.60
C ALA A 107 -3.05 12.29 0.92
N GLU A 108 -4.15 12.34 0.16
CA GLU A 108 -5.29 13.23 0.43
C GLU A 108 -5.94 12.91 1.78
N ARG A 109 -6.25 11.64 2.05
CA ARG A 109 -6.82 11.21 3.33
C ARG A 109 -5.90 11.53 4.50
N PHE A 110 -4.59 11.34 4.34
CA PHE A 110 -3.64 11.68 5.39
C PHE A 110 -3.66 13.17 5.68
N ALA A 111 -3.72 14.03 4.67
CA ALA A 111 -3.85 15.48 4.87
C ALA A 111 -5.13 15.84 5.63
N ASP A 112 -6.26 15.20 5.29
CA ASP A 112 -7.57 15.45 5.92
C ASP A 112 -7.70 14.89 7.34
N LEU A 113 -7.01 13.79 7.64
CA LEU A 113 -7.07 13.09 8.92
C LEU A 113 -6.00 13.54 9.92
N SER A 114 -4.97 14.27 9.45
CA SER A 114 -3.89 14.73 10.32
C SER A 114 -4.37 15.77 11.34
N PRO A 115 -3.85 15.76 12.58
CA PRO A 115 -4.09 16.84 13.52
C PRO A 115 -3.63 18.21 12.99
N PRO A 116 -4.08 19.32 13.62
CA PRO A 116 -3.61 20.65 13.26
C PRO A 116 -2.08 20.75 13.33
N ARG A 117 -1.46 21.24 12.25
CA ARG A 117 0.01 21.34 12.11
C ARG A 117 0.71 22.16 13.19
N SER A 118 -0.04 23.00 13.91
CA SER A 118 0.46 23.80 15.03
C SER A 118 0.68 23.00 16.32
N THR A 119 0.22 21.75 16.38
CA THR A 119 0.26 20.93 17.58
C THR A 119 1.18 19.74 17.36
N PRO A 120 2.22 19.54 18.20
CA PRO A 120 3.04 18.34 18.15
C PRO A 120 2.20 17.07 18.30
N ALA A 121 2.56 16.00 17.59
CA ALA A 121 1.75 14.77 17.54
C ALA A 121 1.35 14.20 18.92
N PRO A 122 2.25 14.10 19.92
CA PRO A 122 1.89 13.58 21.25
C PRO A 122 0.96 14.51 22.04
N SER A 123 0.90 15.78 21.67
CA SER A 123 0.06 16.80 22.31
C SER A 123 -1.29 16.99 21.62
N ALA A 124 -1.52 16.34 20.47
CA ALA A 124 -2.79 16.38 19.78
C ALA A 124 -3.84 15.57 20.54
N ASP A 125 -5.10 16.00 20.47
CA ASP A 125 -6.22 15.28 21.09
C ASP A 125 -6.30 13.84 20.54
N HIS A 126 -6.46 12.87 21.45
CA HIS A 126 -6.62 11.45 21.13
C HIS A 126 -7.67 11.20 20.05
N TRP A 127 -8.73 12.02 20.04
CA TRP A 127 -9.80 11.92 19.05
C TRP A 127 -9.29 11.95 17.59
N TYR A 128 -8.26 12.74 17.27
CA TYR A 128 -7.71 12.79 15.90
C TYR A 128 -7.12 11.44 15.50
N TRP A 129 -6.36 10.81 16.41
CA TRP A 129 -5.71 9.54 16.18
C TRP A 129 -6.69 8.38 16.12
N GLU A 130 -7.70 8.38 16.99
CA GLU A 130 -8.79 7.38 16.95
C GLU A 130 -9.55 7.48 15.62
N ARG A 131 -9.97 8.69 15.25
CA ARG A 131 -10.66 8.95 13.98
C ARG A 131 -9.83 8.51 12.78
N ALA A 132 -8.55 8.87 12.74
CA ALA A 132 -7.66 8.51 11.64
C ALA A 132 -7.50 6.99 11.52
N CYS A 133 -7.21 6.31 12.64
CA CYS A 133 -7.07 4.86 12.67
C CYS A 133 -8.34 4.16 12.18
N THR A 134 -9.51 4.52 12.72
CA THR A 134 -10.79 3.93 12.30
C THR A 134 -11.01 4.10 10.79
N ARG A 135 -10.82 5.31 10.26
CA ARG A 135 -11.06 5.60 8.83
C ARG A 135 -10.09 4.88 7.90
N LEU A 136 -8.81 4.83 8.27
CA LEU A 136 -7.79 4.15 7.47
C LEU A 136 -7.98 2.65 7.48
N VAL A 137 -8.26 2.04 8.65
CA VAL A 137 -8.56 0.60 8.74
C VAL A 137 -9.74 0.24 7.85
N THR A 138 -10.86 0.98 7.92
CA THR A 138 -12.03 0.71 7.07
C THR A 138 -11.71 0.89 5.59
N THR A 139 -10.99 1.96 5.22
CA THR A 139 -10.63 2.22 3.83
C THR A 139 -9.75 1.11 3.25
N VAL A 140 -8.77 0.63 4.03
CA VAL A 140 -7.91 -0.49 3.61
C VAL A 140 -8.72 -1.78 3.53
N ALA A 141 -9.55 -2.09 4.53
CA ALA A 141 -10.39 -3.29 4.50
C ALA A 141 -11.31 -3.30 3.27
N ASP A 142 -11.94 -2.17 2.93
CA ASP A 142 -12.79 -2.05 1.75
C ASP A 142 -11.97 -2.24 0.46
N ARG A 143 -10.82 -1.58 0.34
CA ARG A 143 -9.98 -1.62 -0.87
C ARG A 143 -9.35 -2.98 -1.13
N THR A 144 -8.94 -3.66 -0.07
CA THR A 144 -8.37 -5.01 -0.10
C THR A 144 -9.45 -6.09 -0.07
N GLN A 145 -10.73 -5.72 0.04
CA GLN A 145 -11.86 -6.63 0.25
C GLN A 145 -11.72 -7.52 1.50
N ALA A 146 -10.88 -7.12 2.45
CA ALA A 146 -10.47 -7.88 3.62
C ALA A 146 -10.03 -9.32 3.31
N GLU A 147 -9.40 -9.48 2.15
CA GLU A 147 -8.91 -10.76 1.61
C GLU A 147 -7.73 -11.34 2.42
N SER A 148 -7.05 -12.37 1.94
CA SER A 148 -5.83 -12.85 2.60
C SER A 148 -4.82 -11.73 2.85
N GLY A 149 -4.17 -11.73 4.02
CA GLY A 149 -3.02 -10.86 4.31
C GLY A 149 -3.29 -9.35 4.43
N TRP A 150 -4.53 -8.88 4.23
CA TRP A 150 -4.87 -7.46 4.12
C TRP A 150 -4.38 -6.58 5.27
N TYR A 151 -4.34 -7.14 6.48
CA TYR A 151 -3.90 -6.45 7.68
C TYR A 151 -2.42 -6.06 7.62
N GLY A 152 -1.58 -6.76 6.85
CA GLY A 152 -0.19 -6.37 6.61
C GLY A 152 -0.09 -5.03 5.87
N HIS A 153 -0.93 -4.83 4.85
CA HIS A 153 -1.06 -3.54 4.18
C HIS A 153 -1.67 -2.47 5.09
N CYS A 154 -2.67 -2.85 5.90
CA CYS A 154 -3.25 -1.94 6.88
C CYS A 154 -2.21 -1.42 7.89
N GLU A 155 -1.37 -2.30 8.43
CA GLU A 155 -0.27 -1.92 9.32
C GLU A 155 0.75 -1.01 8.60
N GLN A 156 1.01 -1.25 7.31
CA GLN A 156 1.88 -0.41 6.51
C GLN A 156 1.32 1.01 6.31
N VAL A 157 0.03 1.13 6.02
CA VAL A 157 -0.68 2.41 5.85
C VAL A 157 -0.70 3.21 7.15
N LEU A 158 -0.99 2.56 8.28
CA LEU A 158 -0.99 3.23 9.59
C LEU A 158 0.41 3.75 9.95
N ARG A 159 1.48 2.98 9.66
CA ARG A 159 2.86 3.46 9.84
C ARG A 159 3.19 4.66 8.96
N TRP A 160 2.75 4.65 7.70
CA TRP A 160 2.93 5.81 6.81
C TRP A 160 2.20 7.05 7.32
N PHE A 161 0.98 6.90 7.82
CA PHE A 161 0.23 8.01 8.40
C PHE A 161 0.95 8.63 9.61
N LEU A 162 1.49 7.80 10.51
CA LEU A 162 2.28 8.27 11.65
C LEU A 162 3.55 9.00 11.20
N ALA A 163 4.27 8.45 10.22
CA ALA A 163 5.46 9.08 9.65
C ALA A 163 5.14 10.43 8.97
N CYS A 164 4.01 10.55 8.26
CA CYS A 164 3.52 11.82 7.70
C CYS A 164 3.25 12.88 8.77
N ASN A 165 2.96 12.45 10.00
CA ASN A 165 2.75 13.32 11.15
C ASN A 165 4.02 13.49 12.03
N GLY A 166 5.18 13.08 11.51
CA GLY A 166 6.48 13.33 12.15
C GLY A 166 6.85 12.36 13.27
N ILE A 167 6.15 11.23 13.39
CA ILE A 167 6.49 10.17 14.35
C ILE A 167 7.60 9.30 13.74
N ASP A 168 8.61 8.98 14.53
CA ASP A 168 9.76 8.18 14.10
C ASP A 168 9.33 6.78 13.63
N GLU A 169 10.07 6.20 12.68
CA GLU A 169 9.74 4.89 12.10
C GLU A 169 9.69 3.77 13.15
N GLY A 170 10.61 3.75 14.11
CA GLY A 170 10.63 2.77 15.20
C GLY A 170 9.43 2.93 16.14
N GLN A 171 9.11 4.17 16.49
CA GLN A 171 7.93 4.49 17.31
C GLN A 171 6.64 4.09 16.58
N ALA A 172 6.52 4.44 15.30
CA ALA A 172 5.37 4.10 14.47
C ALA A 172 5.19 2.58 14.37
N GLN A 173 6.27 1.83 14.20
CA GLN A 173 6.24 0.37 14.20
C GLN A 173 5.73 -0.21 15.53
N ASP A 174 6.23 0.30 16.65
CA ASP A 174 5.81 -0.17 17.97
C ASP A 174 4.34 0.15 18.27
N ILE A 175 3.89 1.36 17.93
CA ILE A 175 2.49 1.79 18.10
C ILE A 175 1.56 0.87 17.30
N VAL A 176 1.85 0.68 16.01
CA VAL A 176 1.00 -0.12 15.12
C VAL A 176 1.00 -1.59 15.55
N ARG A 177 2.16 -2.17 15.86
CA ARG A 177 2.26 -3.55 16.36
C ARG A 177 1.45 -3.75 17.65
N ASN A 178 1.48 -2.79 18.57
CA ASN A 178 0.75 -2.87 19.83
C ASN A 178 -0.76 -2.64 19.68
N ALA A 179 -1.18 -1.84 18.71
CA ALA A 179 -2.57 -1.54 18.40
C ALA A 179 -3.23 -2.68 17.62
N VAL A 180 -2.64 -3.11 16.50
CA VAL A 180 -3.19 -4.11 15.59
C VAL A 180 -2.83 -5.53 16.03
N GLY A 181 -1.56 -5.78 16.36
CA GLY A 181 -0.94 -7.11 16.49
C GLY A 181 -1.87 -8.27 16.82
N GLY A 182 -2.27 -9.01 15.77
CA GLY A 182 -3.08 -10.23 15.83
C GLY A 182 -4.59 -10.06 15.99
N ARG A 183 -5.13 -8.83 15.95
CA ARG A 183 -6.58 -8.56 16.11
C ARG A 183 -7.37 -8.65 14.82
N PHE A 184 -6.71 -8.52 13.68
CA PHE A 184 -7.31 -8.71 12.36
C PHE A 184 -7.02 -10.12 11.85
N GLY A 185 -7.97 -10.68 11.12
CA GLY A 185 -7.86 -11.98 10.46
C GLY A 185 -7.89 -11.83 8.95
N SER A 186 -7.31 -12.80 8.25
CA SER A 186 -7.48 -12.97 6.81
C SER A 186 -8.93 -13.33 6.47
N TRP A 187 -9.41 -12.93 5.30
CA TRP A 187 -10.74 -13.27 4.75
C TRP A 187 -11.92 -12.74 5.57
N ILE A 188 -11.70 -11.76 6.44
CA ILE A 188 -12.73 -11.20 7.32
C ILE A 188 -12.49 -9.72 7.56
N ALA A 189 -13.50 -8.90 7.25
CA ALA A 189 -13.52 -7.50 7.64
C ALA A 189 -13.67 -7.40 9.17
N PRO A 190 -12.96 -6.48 9.84
CA PRO A 190 -13.03 -6.36 11.28
C PRO A 190 -14.39 -5.78 11.72
N ASP A 191 -14.98 -6.37 12.76
CA ASP A 191 -16.19 -5.82 13.37
C ASP A 191 -15.90 -4.47 14.05
N VAL A 192 -16.94 -3.62 14.16
CA VAL A 192 -16.86 -2.29 14.78
C VAL A 192 -16.15 -2.30 16.16
N PRO A 193 -16.45 -3.22 17.11
CA PRO A 193 -15.78 -3.24 18.40
C PRO A 193 -14.27 -3.56 18.32
N VAL A 194 -13.86 -4.32 17.29
CA VAL A 194 -12.44 -4.61 17.04
C VAL A 194 -11.74 -3.35 16.54
N VAL A 195 -12.36 -2.63 15.60
CA VAL A 195 -11.82 -1.36 15.08
C VAL A 195 -11.73 -0.31 16.18
N ASP A 196 -12.75 -0.18 17.04
CA ASP A 196 -12.75 0.75 18.18
C ASP A 196 -11.63 0.42 19.18
N ALA A 197 -11.44 -0.86 19.50
CA ALA A 197 -10.36 -1.28 20.39
C ALA A 197 -8.96 -1.01 19.80
N VAL A 198 -8.80 -1.19 18.48
CA VAL A 198 -7.54 -0.88 17.78
C VAL A 198 -7.30 0.63 17.76
N SER A 199 -8.31 1.44 17.46
CA SER A 199 -8.18 2.90 17.34
C SER A 199 -7.84 3.56 18.67
N SER A 200 -8.49 3.15 19.78
CA SER A 200 -8.15 3.68 21.11
C SER A 200 -6.72 3.29 21.54
N ARG A 201 -6.25 2.08 21.20
CA ARG A 201 -4.86 1.67 21.50
C ARG A 201 -3.86 2.45 20.65
N PHE A 202 -4.18 2.67 19.38
CA PHE A 202 -3.36 3.46 18.48
C PHE A 202 -3.19 4.89 19.00
N ALA A 203 -4.28 5.55 19.39
CA ALA A 203 -4.25 6.88 19.99
C ALA A 203 -3.45 6.94 21.30
N GLY A 204 -3.66 5.96 22.20
CA GLY A 204 -2.90 5.85 23.44
C GLY A 204 -1.40 5.63 23.20
N GLY A 205 -1.02 4.91 22.14
CA GLY A 205 0.37 4.73 21.74
C GLY A 205 1.04 6.04 21.30
N VAL A 206 0.32 6.88 20.54
CA VAL A 206 0.83 8.19 20.11
C VAL A 206 0.96 9.16 21.28
N GLY A 207 -0.04 9.21 22.18
CA GLY A 207 0.00 10.07 23.36
C GLY A 207 1.04 9.67 24.40
N GLY A 208 1.57 8.44 24.32
CA GLY A 208 2.62 7.91 25.20
C GLY A 208 4.06 8.14 24.69
N ILE A 209 4.25 8.87 23.60
CA ILE A 209 5.58 9.22 23.09
C ILE A 209 6.19 10.30 24.00
N GLU A 210 7.32 9.98 24.65
CA GLU A 210 8.13 10.91 25.46
C GLU A 210 9.06 11.80 24.63
#